data_AF-A0A6A5TSC7-F1
#
_entry.id   AF-A0A6A5TSC7-F1
#
_cell.length_a   1.000
_cell.length_b   1.000
_cell.length_c   1.000
_cell.angle_alpha   90.00
_cell.angle_beta   90.00
_cell.angle_gamma   90.00
#
_symmetry.space_group_name_H-M   'P 1'
#
loop_
_entity.id
_entity.type
_entity.pdbx_description
1 polymer ?
#
loop_
_entity_poly.entity_id
_entity_poly.type
_entity_poly.pdbx_seq_one_letter_code
_entity_poly.pdbx_strand_id
1 'polypeptide(L)'
;IKDKTTILVPAVINVGEGPNGFFVTTELINGVPLAKIGNKCKTVATANAKTFVEEIVIPQLRELKSNTTRFNGVVIPPPWTLATPEFVFCHGDLGPFNIMVDPLTLKVKAVFNLENRGFYPGVFLK
;
A
#
# COMPACT_ATOMS: atom_id res chain seq x y z
N ILE A 1 -8.25 5.31 2.33
CA ILE A 1 -7.92 4.46 1.17
C ILE A 1 -9.16 3.67 0.79
N LYS A 2 -9.59 2.68 1.59
CA LYS A 2 -10.77 1.84 1.31
C LYS A 2 -12.04 2.61 0.92
N ASP A 3 -12.32 3.74 1.56
CA ASP A 3 -13.54 4.53 1.26
C ASP A 3 -13.39 5.46 0.03
N LYS A 4 -12.18 5.61 -0.49
CA LYS A 4 -11.84 6.55 -1.58
C LYS A 4 -11.29 5.85 -2.82
N THR A 5 -11.04 4.54 -2.75
CA THR A 5 -10.39 3.77 -3.81
C THR A 5 -11.00 2.37 -3.90
N THR A 6 -10.87 1.74 -5.05
CA THR A 6 -11.19 0.32 -5.25
C THR A 6 -9.98 -0.59 -5.00
N ILE A 7 -8.89 -0.03 -4.46
CA ILE A 7 -7.69 -0.79 -4.10
C ILE A 7 -8.07 -1.80 -3.03
N LEU A 8 -7.77 -3.06 -3.31
CA LEU A 8 -7.98 -4.16 -2.37
C LEU A 8 -7.04 -4.01 -1.18
N VAL A 9 -7.58 -3.66 -0.02
CA VAL A 9 -6.86 -3.56 1.26
C VAL A 9 -7.68 -4.24 2.36
N PRO A 10 -7.05 -4.82 3.39
CA PRO A 10 -7.77 -5.40 4.52
C PRO A 10 -8.72 -4.39 5.17
N ALA A 11 -9.95 -4.81 5.50
CA ALA A 11 -10.85 -3.98 6.30
C ALA A 11 -10.25 -3.73 7.70
N VAL A 12 -10.41 -2.52 8.23
CA VAL A 12 -10.18 -2.27 9.66
C VAL A 12 -11.38 -2.78 10.43
N ILE A 13 -11.16 -3.65 11.41
CA ILE A 13 -12.19 -4.23 12.28
C ILE A 13 -12.28 -3.45 13.59
N ASN A 14 -11.12 -3.15 14.19
CA ASN A 14 -11.04 -2.45 15.47
C ASN A 14 -9.77 -1.60 15.54
N VAL A 15 -9.84 -0.48 16.24
CA VAL A 15 -8.72 0.39 16.57
C VAL A 15 -8.90 0.83 18.02
N GLY A 16 -7.83 0.78 18.81
CA GLY A 16 -7.91 1.20 20.19
C GLY A 16 -6.55 1.32 20.87
N GLU A 17 -6.60 1.61 22.16
CA GLU A 17 -5.46 1.66 23.06
C GLU A 17 -5.63 0.57 24.11
N GLY A 18 -4.62 -0.27 24.27
CA GLY A 18 -4.56 -1.29 25.31
C GLY A 18 -3.45 -1.00 26.31
N PRO A 19 -3.29 -1.86 27.33
CA PRO A 19 -2.25 -1.68 28.37
C PRO A 19 -0.82 -1.59 27.83
N ASN A 20 -0.58 -2.12 26.62
CA ASN A 20 0.73 -2.17 25.97
C ASN A 20 0.85 -1.20 24.77
N GLY A 21 -0.08 -0.25 24.66
CA GLY A 21 -0.11 0.75 23.58
C GLY A 21 -1.22 0.54 22.56
N PHE A 22 -1.10 1.23 21.43
CA PHE A 22 -2.11 1.24 20.37
C PHE A 22 -2.14 -0.06 19.57
N PHE A 23 -3.34 -0.48 19.18
CA PHE A 23 -3.53 -1.64 18.31
C PHE A 23 -4.51 -1.33 17.17
N VAL A 24 -4.33 -2.08 16.08
CA VAL A 24 -5.25 -2.12 14.95
C VAL A 24 -5.50 -3.59 14.60
N THR A 25 -6.77 -3.98 14.58
CA THR A 25 -7.20 -5.31 14.11
C THR A 25 -7.76 -5.17 12.70
N THR A 26 -7.32 -6.02 11.78
CA THR A 26 -7.76 -6.02 10.39
C THR A 26 -8.35 -7.36 9.97
N GLU A 27 -9.11 -7.33 8.89
CA GLU A 27 -9.54 -8.52 8.17
C GLU A 27 -8.36 -9.41 7.81
N LEU A 28 -8.51 -10.71 8.04
CA LEU A 28 -7.54 -11.70 7.62
C LEU A 28 -7.77 -12.04 6.15
N ILE A 29 -6.82 -11.66 5.29
CA ILE A 29 -6.85 -12.04 3.88
C ILE A 29 -6.24 -13.42 3.71
N ASN A 30 -7.07 -14.42 3.39
CA ASN A 30 -6.59 -15.77 3.10
C ASN A 30 -5.85 -15.81 1.76
N GLY A 31 -4.53 -15.95 1.77
CA GLY A 31 -3.68 -16.01 0.58
C GLY A 31 -2.22 -16.26 0.94
N VAL A 32 -1.35 -16.12 -0.05
CA VAL A 32 0.11 -16.25 0.11
C VAL A 32 0.76 -14.93 -0.34
N PRO A 33 1.72 -14.38 0.44
CA PRO A 33 2.50 -13.23 -0.01
C PRO A 33 3.18 -13.53 -1.35
N LEU A 34 3.19 -12.58 -2.28
CA LEU A 34 3.79 -12.76 -3.62
C LEU A 34 5.25 -13.24 -3.51
N ALA A 35 6.00 -12.72 -2.54
CA ALA A 35 7.38 -13.15 -2.26
C ALA A 35 7.55 -14.65 -1.96
N LYS A 36 6.49 -15.31 -1.47
CA LYS A 36 6.48 -16.73 -1.08
C LYS A 36 5.83 -17.64 -2.12
N ILE A 37 5.40 -17.11 -3.27
CA ILE A 37 4.89 -17.93 -4.37
C ILE A 37 6.02 -18.80 -4.94
N GLY A 38 5.72 -20.10 -5.11
CA GLY A 38 6.69 -21.06 -5.65
C GLY A 38 7.10 -20.77 -7.09
N ASN A 39 8.32 -21.20 -7.45
CA ASN A 39 8.96 -20.87 -8.73
C ASN A 39 8.11 -21.16 -9.98
N LYS A 40 7.33 -22.25 -9.97
CA LYS A 40 6.46 -22.63 -11.10
C LYS A 40 5.43 -21.55 -11.47
N CYS A 41 4.94 -20.80 -10.49
CA CYS A 41 3.88 -19.81 -10.66
C CYS A 41 4.38 -18.37 -10.53
N LYS A 42 5.64 -18.17 -10.13
CA LYS A 42 6.19 -16.86 -9.77
C LYS A 42 6.12 -15.84 -10.90
N THR A 43 6.42 -16.26 -12.13
CA THR A 43 6.35 -15.37 -13.31
C THR A 43 4.94 -14.83 -13.53
N VAL A 44 3.93 -15.71 -13.53
CA VAL A 44 2.53 -15.32 -13.76
C VAL A 44 2.00 -14.47 -12.62
N ALA A 45 2.25 -14.86 -11.36
CA ALA A 45 1.82 -14.09 -10.20
C ALA A 45 2.47 -12.70 -10.15
N THR A 46 3.74 -12.59 -10.54
CA THR A 46 4.46 -11.30 -10.60
C THR A 46 3.92 -10.42 -11.71
N ALA A 47 3.60 -10.99 -12.88
CA ALA A 47 2.97 -10.25 -13.97
C ALA A 47 1.58 -9.72 -13.55
N ASN A 48 0.75 -10.56 -12.96
CA ASN A 48 -0.57 -10.16 -12.45
C ASN A 48 -0.47 -9.07 -11.39
N ALA A 49 0.49 -9.17 -10.47
CA ALA A 49 0.73 -8.17 -9.45
C ALA A 49 1.22 -6.84 -10.04
N LYS A 50 2.15 -6.89 -11.02
CA LYS A 50 2.62 -5.70 -11.74
C LYS A 50 1.47 -4.99 -12.45
N THR A 51 0.65 -5.71 -13.21
CA THR A 51 -0.55 -5.16 -13.86
C THR A 51 -1.49 -4.53 -12.84
N PHE A 52 -1.80 -5.21 -11.75
CA PHE A 52 -2.64 -4.65 -10.69
C PHE A 52 -2.04 -3.37 -10.08
N VAL A 53 -0.74 -3.33 -9.84
CA VAL A 53 -0.08 -2.13 -9.30
C VAL A 53 -0.12 -0.97 -10.29
N GLU A 54 0.23 -1.21 -11.55
CA GLU A 54 0.33 -0.18 -12.58
C GLU A 54 -1.04 0.36 -13.03
N GLU A 55 -2.05 -0.51 -13.09
CA GLU A 55 -3.37 -0.15 -13.64
C GLU A 55 -4.38 0.25 -12.56
N ILE A 56 -4.25 -0.27 -11.33
CA ILE A 56 -5.22 -0.04 -10.25
C ILE A 56 -4.61 0.79 -9.13
N VAL A 57 -3.48 0.37 -8.56
CA VAL A 57 -2.93 0.97 -7.33
C VAL A 57 -2.36 2.36 -7.61
N ILE A 58 -1.36 2.47 -8.47
CA ILE A 58 -0.65 3.72 -8.73
C ILE A 58 -1.58 4.82 -9.23
N PRO A 59 -2.49 4.59 -10.21
CA PRO A 59 -3.38 5.63 -10.70
C PRO A 59 -4.29 6.17 -9.59
N GLN A 60 -4.90 5.28 -8.79
CA GLN A 60 -5.82 5.73 -7.74
C GLN A 60 -5.10 6.42 -6.57
N LEU A 61 -3.89 5.97 -6.22
CA LEU A 61 -3.07 6.62 -5.22
C LEU A 61 -2.59 8.01 -5.65
N ARG A 62 -2.32 8.21 -6.94
CA ARG A 62 -1.96 9.51 -7.53
C ARG A 62 -3.07 10.56 -7.41
N GLU A 63 -4.32 10.13 -7.52
CA GLU A 63 -5.48 11.02 -7.38
C GLU A 63 -5.75 11.46 -5.94
N LEU A 64 -5.21 10.72 -4.96
CA LEU A 64 -5.26 11.13 -3.57
C LEU A 64 -4.19 12.19 -3.32
N LYS A 65 -4.59 13.46 -3.35
CA LYS A 65 -3.73 14.63 -3.20
C LYS A 65 -3.90 15.33 -1.86
N SER A 66 -2.85 16.00 -1.39
CA SER A 66 -2.86 16.85 -0.20
C SER A 66 -1.79 17.93 -0.29
N ASN A 67 -2.07 19.09 0.28
CA ASN A 67 -1.09 20.18 0.44
C ASN A 67 -0.28 20.03 1.74
N THR A 68 -0.61 19.03 2.56
CA THR A 68 0.08 18.70 3.81
C THR A 68 0.46 17.23 3.83
N THR A 69 1.48 16.92 4.61
CA THR A 69 2.04 15.58 4.69
C THR A 69 1.53 14.82 5.92
N ARG A 70 1.98 13.56 6.08
CA ARG A 70 1.47 12.59 7.07
C ARG A 70 1.52 13.05 8.55
N PHE A 71 2.37 14.00 8.93
CA PHE A 71 2.51 14.47 10.32
C PHE A 71 2.31 15.98 10.45
N ASN A 72 1.14 16.49 10.04
CA ASN A 72 0.81 17.92 10.09
C ASN A 72 1.87 18.81 9.40
N GLY A 73 2.41 18.35 8.27
CA GLY A 73 3.44 19.07 7.53
C GLY A 73 4.89 18.68 7.89
N VAL A 74 5.11 17.93 8.97
CA VAL A 74 6.45 17.42 9.30
C VAL A 74 6.73 16.16 8.48
N VAL A 75 7.30 16.33 7.30
CA VAL A 75 8.19 15.30 6.74
C VAL A 75 9.58 15.84 6.95
N ILE A 76 10.52 14.96 7.26
CA ILE A 76 11.93 15.25 7.02
C ILE A 76 12.27 14.47 5.75
N PRO A 77 11.82 14.89 4.55
CA PRO A 77 12.43 14.34 3.36
C PRO A 77 13.88 14.82 3.35
N PRO A 78 14.76 14.12 2.62
CA PRO A 78 16.00 14.74 2.20
C PRO A 78 15.70 16.12 1.58
N PRO A 79 16.44 17.20 1.94
CA PRO A 79 16.10 18.58 1.60
C PRO A 79 15.79 18.83 0.11
N TRP A 80 16.36 18.01 -0.77
CA TRP A 80 16.19 18.05 -2.22
C TRP A 80 14.81 17.59 -2.74
N THR A 81 13.89 17.15 -1.87
CA THR A 81 12.54 16.68 -2.29
C THR A 81 11.39 17.54 -1.76
N LEU A 82 11.68 18.64 -1.04
CA LEU A 82 10.67 19.53 -0.42
C LEU A 82 10.02 20.54 -1.39
N ALA A 83 10.48 20.66 -2.64
CA ALA A 83 10.07 21.71 -3.56
C ALA A 83 8.76 21.42 -4.35
N THR A 84 7.91 20.48 -3.89
CA THR A 84 6.66 20.15 -4.59
C THR A 84 5.45 20.78 -3.88
N PRO A 85 4.61 21.56 -4.57
CA PRO A 85 3.45 22.21 -3.95
C PRO A 85 2.29 21.24 -3.63
N GLU A 86 2.34 20.02 -4.16
CA GLU A 86 1.29 19.01 -4.03
C GLU A 86 1.92 17.64 -3.73
N PHE A 87 1.39 16.96 -2.72
CA PHE A 87 1.79 15.62 -2.32
C PHE A 87 0.74 14.60 -2.77
N VAL A 88 1.19 13.41 -3.17
CA VAL A 88 0.32 12.28 -3.50
C VAL A 88 0.40 11.22 -2.42
N PHE A 89 -0.65 10.42 -2.30
CA PHE A 89 -0.66 9.33 -1.33
C PHE A 89 0.23 8.17 -1.80
N CYS A 90 1.24 7.79 -1.03
CA CYS A 90 2.08 6.63 -1.32
C CYS A 90 1.88 5.53 -0.29
N HIS A 91 2.14 4.28 -0.68
CA HIS A 91 2.22 3.15 0.24
C HIS A 91 3.47 3.24 1.14
N GLY A 92 4.60 3.67 0.57
CA GLY A 92 5.89 3.78 1.25
C GLY A 92 6.71 2.49 1.33
N ASP A 93 6.13 1.35 0.96
CA ASP A 93 6.82 0.03 0.96
C ASP A 93 6.05 -0.96 0.06
N LEU A 94 5.76 -0.57 -1.18
CA LEU A 94 5.00 -1.43 -2.09
C LEU A 94 5.95 -2.45 -2.74
N GLY A 95 5.96 -3.67 -2.21
CA GLY A 95 6.81 -4.74 -2.71
C GLY A 95 6.19 -6.12 -2.57
N PRO A 96 6.85 -7.18 -3.08
CA PRO A 96 6.30 -8.53 -3.12
C PRO A 96 5.92 -9.12 -1.76
N PHE A 97 6.49 -8.60 -0.66
CA PHE A 97 6.13 -9.03 0.68
C PHE A 97 4.80 -8.45 1.17
N ASN A 98 4.37 -7.31 0.60
CA ASN A 98 3.18 -6.57 1.01
C ASN A 98 2.01 -6.73 0.01
N ILE A 99 2.12 -7.67 -0.92
CA ILE A 99 1.07 -8.05 -1.87
C ILE A 99 0.63 -9.49 -1.58
N MET A 100 -0.65 -9.67 -1.30
CA MET A 100 -1.28 -10.97 -1.07
C MET A 100 -1.85 -11.53 -2.38
N VAL A 101 -1.58 -12.80 -2.67
CA VAL A 101 -1.99 -13.48 -3.90
C VAL A 101 -2.79 -14.74 -3.56
N ASP A 102 -3.80 -15.04 -4.35
CA ASP A 102 -4.49 -16.31 -4.30
C ASP A 102 -3.61 -17.43 -4.91
N PRO A 103 -3.26 -18.48 -4.16
CA PRO A 103 -2.31 -19.49 -4.66
C PRO A 103 -2.87 -20.37 -5.79
N LEU A 104 -4.19 -20.41 -5.99
CA LEU A 104 -4.83 -21.22 -7.03
C LEU A 104 -5.02 -20.40 -8.31
N THR A 105 -5.51 -19.17 -8.18
CA THR A 105 -5.82 -18.32 -9.35
C THR A 105 -4.69 -17.36 -9.73
N LEU A 106 -3.70 -17.19 -8.84
CA LEU A 106 -2.59 -16.25 -8.97
C LEU A 106 -3.02 -14.77 -9.11
N LYS A 107 -4.27 -14.45 -8.73
CA LYS A 107 -4.79 -13.09 -8.70
C LYS A 107 -4.44 -12.39 -7.39
N VAL A 108 -4.21 -11.07 -7.46
CA VAL A 108 -4.01 -10.26 -6.25
C VAL A 108 -5.29 -10.22 -5.43
N LYS A 109 -5.18 -10.46 -4.13
CA LYS A 109 -6.28 -10.37 -3.16
C LYS A 109 -6.24 -9.10 -2.33
N ALA A 110 -5.05 -8.59 -2.02
CA ALA A 110 -4.90 -7.36 -1.25
C ALA A 110 -3.47 -6.81 -1.31
N VAL A 111 -3.35 -5.51 -1.07
CA VAL A 111 -2.13 -4.83 -0.62
C VAL A 111 -2.27 -4.55 0.87
N PHE A 112 -1.24 -4.85 1.65
CA PHE A 112 -1.28 -4.74 3.11
C PHE A 112 0.01 -4.13 3.66
N ASN A 113 0.14 -4.08 4.99
CA ASN A 113 1.25 -3.42 5.68
C ASN A 113 1.38 -1.93 5.31
N LEU A 114 0.28 -1.21 5.44
CA LEU A 114 0.22 0.20 5.07
C LEU A 114 0.80 1.13 6.15
N GLU A 115 1.69 0.66 7.01
CA GLU A 115 2.22 1.43 8.14
C GLU A 115 3.10 2.61 7.73
N ASN A 116 3.65 2.59 6.52
CA ASN A 116 4.44 3.67 5.93
C ASN A 116 3.63 4.60 5.02
N ARG A 117 2.31 4.36 4.91
CA ARG A 117 1.41 5.11 4.03
C ARG A 117 1.33 6.59 4.38
N GLY A 118 1.25 7.47 3.41
CA GLY A 118 1.10 8.90 3.68
C GLY A 118 1.18 9.75 2.43
N PHE A 119 1.05 11.07 2.60
CA PHE A 119 1.23 12.02 1.51
C PHE A 119 2.71 12.42 1.41
N TYR A 120 3.32 12.15 0.25
CA TYR A 120 4.73 12.40 -0.05
C TYR A 120 4.90 12.99 -1.47
N PRO A 121 6.09 13.51 -1.82
CA PRO A 121 6.37 13.92 -3.19
C PRO A 121 6.10 12.79 -4.20
N GLY A 122 5.59 13.12 -5.37
CA GLY A 122 5.18 12.13 -6.38
C GLY A 122 6.27 11.15 -6.83
N VAL A 123 7.55 11.51 -6.65
CA VAL A 123 8.70 10.63 -6.92
C VAL A 123 8.73 9.36 -6.05
N PHE A 124 8.00 9.35 -4.93
CA PHE A 124 7.89 8.20 -4.02
C PHE A 124 6.70 7.29 -4.34
N LEU A 125 5.85 7.65 -5.32
CA LEU A 125 4.77 6.80 -5.78
C LEU A 125 5.33 5.68 -6.64
N LYS A 126 5.43 4.49 -6.05
CA LYS A 126 5.94 3.26 -6.65
C LYS A 126 5.07 2.10 -6.23
#